data_AF-A0A920NVC0-F1
#
_entry.id   AF-A0A920NVC0-F1
#
_cell.length_a   1.000
_cell.length_b   1.000
_cell.length_c   1.000
_cell.angle_alpha   90.00
_cell.angle_beta   90.00
_cell.angle_gamma   90.00
#
_symmetry.space_group_name_H-M   'P 1'
#
loop_
_entity.id
_entity.type
_entity.pdbx_description
1 polymer ?
#
loop_
_entity_poly.entity_id
_entity_poly.type
_entity_poly.pdbx_seq_one_letter_code
_entity_poly.pdbx_strand_id
1 'polypeptide(L)'
;MVTYNKRVLLILSVLTLIFMGRVFAQLIQLINPIGFLPPFDQWQSGTMAYHWLFLSQILILGLQITILIKIHFQTYIFRIYRGKAIYIFGIVYFSMSVLRLFFGGLFLEEHPFWGATIPSIFHVFLSSFFLILGLYEVRNSNKLNTFKV
;
A
#
# COMPACT_ATOMS: atom_id res chain seq x y z
N MET A 1 -14.92 -18.30 15.82
CA MET A 1 -15.56 -17.00 15.50
C MET A 1 -14.52 -16.06 14.88
N VAL A 2 -14.78 -15.52 13.68
CA VAL A 2 -13.92 -14.50 13.03
C VAL A 2 -13.80 -13.30 13.96
N THR A 3 -12.58 -12.85 14.25
CA THR A 3 -12.37 -11.72 15.17
C THR A 3 -12.44 -10.43 14.37
N TYR A 4 -13.62 -9.83 14.28
CA TYR A 4 -13.77 -8.49 13.75
C TYR A 4 -13.00 -7.50 14.63
N ASN A 5 -11.89 -6.98 14.10
CA ASN A 5 -11.03 -6.06 14.84
C ASN A 5 -11.15 -4.65 14.27
N LYS A 6 -11.91 -3.80 14.97
CA LYS A 6 -12.10 -2.38 14.61
C LYS A 6 -10.78 -1.62 14.46
N ARG A 7 -9.77 -1.95 15.26
CA ARG A 7 -8.44 -1.31 15.16
C ARG A 7 -7.74 -1.65 13.86
N VAL A 8 -7.80 -2.91 13.43
CA VAL A 8 -7.22 -3.33 12.14
C VAL A 8 -7.92 -2.65 10.99
N LEU A 9 -9.26 -2.62 11.00
CA LEU A 9 -10.03 -1.91 9.98
C LEU A 9 -9.64 -0.42 9.93
N LEU A 10 -9.54 0.25 11.08
CA LEU A 10 -9.12 1.65 11.16
C LEU A 10 -7.72 1.87 10.58
N ILE A 11 -6.75 1.03 10.95
CA ILE A 11 -5.38 1.15 10.45
C ILE A 11 -5.34 0.96 8.93
N LEU A 12 -6.01 -0.07 8.41
CA LEU A 12 -6.09 -0.31 6.97
C LEU A 12 -6.80 0.84 6.24
N SER A 13 -7.85 1.43 6.83
CA SER A 13 -8.53 2.61 6.29
C SER A 13 -7.62 3.83 6.21
N VAL A 14 -6.87 4.12 7.29
CA VAL A 14 -5.91 5.23 7.31
C VAL A 14 -4.83 5.04 6.24
N LEU A 15 -4.27 3.84 6.11
CA LEU A 15 -3.26 3.54 5.08
C LEU A 15 -3.82 3.68 3.65
N THR A 16 -5.06 3.25 3.42
CA THR A 16 -5.76 3.47 2.14
C THR A 16 -6.00 4.95 1.87
N LEU A 17 -6.38 5.73 2.87
CA LEU A 17 -6.57 7.19 2.72
C LEU A 17 -5.25 7.90 2.39
N ILE A 18 -4.14 7.50 3.01
CA ILE A 18 -2.81 8.03 2.68
C ILE A 18 -2.47 7.75 1.21
N PHE A 19 -2.70 6.51 0.74
CA PHE A 19 -2.45 6.14 -0.65
C PHE A 19 -3.40 6.89 -1.61
N MET A 20 -4.67 7.03 -1.26
CA MET A 20 -5.67 7.80 -2.01
C MET A 20 -5.26 9.27 -2.13
N GLY A 21 -4.84 9.89 -1.02
CA GLY A 21 -4.33 11.26 -1.01
C GLY A 21 -3.15 11.43 -1.94
N ARG A 22 -2.25 10.45 -2.02
CA ARG A 22 -1.14 10.43 -2.98
C ARG A 22 -1.60 10.36 -4.44
N VAL A 23 -2.59 9.54 -4.76
CA VAL A 23 -3.14 9.46 -6.13
C VAL A 23 -3.73 10.81 -6.54
N PHE A 24 -4.52 11.44 -5.66
CA PHE A 24 -5.08 12.75 -5.94
C PHE A 24 -4.04 13.86 -6.01
N ALA A 25 -3.07 13.90 -5.10
CA ALA A 25 -2.01 14.91 -5.11
C ALA A 25 -1.22 14.85 -6.43
N GLN A 26 -0.87 13.64 -6.90
CA GLN A 26 -0.21 13.48 -8.19
C GLN A 26 -1.10 13.93 -9.36
N LEU A 27 -2.39 13.59 -9.34
CA LEU A 27 -3.33 13.96 -10.39
C LEU A 27 -3.58 15.48 -10.42
N ILE A 28 -3.71 16.12 -9.25
CA ILE A 28 -3.83 17.58 -9.12
C ILE A 28 -2.59 18.24 -9.70
N GLN A 29 -1.38 17.79 -9.35
CA GLN A 29 -0.13 18.35 -9.90
C GLN A 29 0.01 18.16 -11.43
N LEU A 30 -0.66 17.17 -12.01
CA LEU A 30 -0.68 17.00 -13.47
C LEU A 30 -1.61 18.02 -14.15
N ILE A 31 -2.80 18.25 -13.59
CA ILE A 31 -3.85 19.05 -14.24
C ILE A 31 -3.72 20.53 -13.90
N ASN A 32 -3.46 20.85 -12.63
CA ASN A 32 -3.33 22.21 -12.12
C ASN A 32 -2.21 22.27 -11.07
N PRO A 33 -0.95 22.49 -11.49
CA PRO A 33 0.19 22.58 -10.58
C PRO A 33 -0.02 23.66 -9.51
N ILE A 34 0.01 23.25 -8.24
CA ILE A 34 -0.06 24.14 -7.08
C ILE A 34 1.29 24.22 -6.37
N GLY A 35 1.73 25.43 -6.03
CA GLY A 35 3.06 25.68 -5.46
C GLY A 35 3.30 25.11 -4.05
N PHE A 36 2.24 24.70 -3.35
CA PHE A 36 2.35 24.04 -2.04
C PHE A 36 2.77 22.56 -2.15
N LEU A 37 2.46 21.89 -3.26
CA LEU A 37 2.83 20.49 -3.46
C LEU A 37 4.17 20.38 -4.22
N PRO A 38 4.95 19.31 -3.97
CA PRO A 38 6.12 18.99 -4.78
C PRO A 38 5.76 18.90 -6.28
N PRO A 39 6.64 19.32 -7.19
CA PRO A 39 6.38 19.31 -8.63
C PRO A 39 6.13 17.88 -9.15
N PHE A 40 5.36 17.76 -10.25
CA PHE A 40 4.82 16.49 -10.74
C PHE A 40 5.89 15.41 -11.02
N ASP A 41 7.04 15.84 -11.52
CA ASP A 41 8.22 15.03 -11.76
C ASP A 41 8.73 14.33 -10.50
N GLN A 42 8.60 14.91 -9.31
CA GLN A 42 8.98 14.25 -8.06
C GLN A 42 7.99 13.17 -7.59
N TRP A 43 6.75 13.17 -8.10
CA TRP A 43 5.73 12.17 -7.78
C TRP A 43 5.87 10.86 -8.59
N GLN A 44 6.69 10.87 -9.63
CA GLN A 44 7.01 9.71 -10.45
C GLN A 44 8.53 9.55 -10.57
N SER A 45 9.04 8.32 -10.59
CA SER A 45 10.49 8.10 -10.79
C SER A 45 10.95 8.30 -12.25
N GLY A 46 10.06 8.69 -13.16
CA GLY A 46 10.32 8.71 -14.61
C GLY A 46 10.57 7.34 -15.25
N THR A 47 10.59 6.26 -14.46
CA THR A 47 10.90 4.89 -14.89
C THR A 47 9.78 4.21 -15.70
N MET A 48 8.57 4.76 -15.65
CA MET A 48 7.40 4.24 -16.35
C MET A 48 6.53 5.40 -16.83
N ALA A 49 5.94 5.26 -18.00
CA ALA A 49 4.99 6.22 -18.53
C ALA A 49 3.80 6.42 -17.57
N TYR A 50 3.40 7.67 -17.37
CA TYR A 50 2.42 8.04 -16.35
C TYR A 50 1.09 7.30 -16.47
N HIS A 51 0.58 7.04 -17.67
CA HIS A 51 -0.69 6.32 -17.86
C HIS A 51 -0.68 4.92 -17.24
N TRP A 52 0.44 4.19 -17.32
CA TRP A 52 0.57 2.86 -16.74
C TRP A 52 0.69 2.94 -15.22
N LEU A 53 1.44 3.95 -14.75
CA LEU A 53 1.57 4.23 -13.33
C LEU A 53 0.19 4.56 -12.72
N PHE A 54 -0.57 5.46 -13.33
CA PHE A 54 -1.90 5.85 -12.87
C PHE A 54 -2.87 4.67 -12.88
N LEU A 55 -2.89 3.88 -13.96
CA LEU A 55 -3.72 2.67 -14.03
C LEU A 55 -3.42 1.71 -12.88
N SER A 56 -2.14 1.45 -12.60
CA SER A 56 -1.73 0.58 -11.49
C SER A 56 -2.20 1.13 -10.13
N GLN A 57 -2.14 2.44 -9.92
CA GLN A 57 -2.60 3.09 -8.69
C GLN A 57 -4.11 2.93 -8.50
N ILE A 58 -4.90 3.13 -9.55
CA ILE A 58 -6.35 2.96 -9.48
C ILE A 58 -6.71 1.51 -9.18
N LEU A 59 -6.02 0.54 -9.79
CA LEU A 59 -6.22 -0.88 -9.49
C LEU A 59 -5.88 -1.22 -8.04
N ILE A 60 -4.76 -0.74 -7.53
CA ILE A 60 -4.35 -0.94 -6.13
C ILE A 60 -5.36 -0.30 -5.18
N LEU A 61 -5.75 0.95 -5.42
CA LEU A 61 -6.69 1.68 -4.59
C LEU A 61 -8.07 1.00 -4.58
N GLY A 62 -8.57 0.59 -5.75
CA GLY A 62 -9.82 -0.16 -5.88
C GLY A 62 -9.79 -1.49 -5.13
N LEU A 63 -8.66 -2.20 -5.16
CA LEU A 63 -8.45 -3.42 -4.39
C LEU A 63 -8.47 -3.13 -2.88
N GLN A 64 -7.76 -2.11 -2.40
CA GLN A 64 -7.73 -1.73 -0.99
C GLN A 64 -9.14 -1.38 -0.47
N ILE A 65 -9.89 -0.57 -1.22
CA ILE A 65 -11.28 -0.19 -0.91
C ILE A 65 -12.19 -1.43 -0.88
N THR A 66 -12.10 -2.30 -1.89
CA THR A 66 -12.89 -3.54 -1.94
C THR A 66 -12.64 -4.42 -0.73
N ILE A 67 -11.38 -4.54 -0.30
CA ILE A 67 -11.00 -5.30 0.90
C ILE A 67 -11.61 -4.67 2.14
N LEU A 68 -11.51 -3.34 2.31
CA LEU A 68 -12.09 -2.63 3.44
C LEU A 68 -13.61 -2.82 3.52
N ILE A 69 -14.32 -2.66 2.41
CA ILE A 69 -15.77 -2.87 2.31
C ILE A 69 -16.12 -4.31 2.74
N LYS A 70 -15.43 -5.31 2.19
CA LYS A 70 -15.67 -6.72 2.54
C LYS A 70 -15.40 -7.01 4.02
N ILE A 71 -14.36 -6.42 4.61
CA ILE A 71 -14.06 -6.57 6.04
C ILE A 71 -15.14 -5.88 6.89
N HIS A 72 -15.57 -4.69 6.49
CA HIS A 72 -16.60 -3.90 7.19
C HIS A 72 -17.95 -4.64 7.21
N PHE A 73 -18.40 -5.15 6.07
CA PHE A 73 -19.63 -5.94 5.95
C PHE A 73 -19.47 -7.41 6.37
N GLN A 74 -18.30 -7.80 6.90
CA GLN A 74 -18.02 -9.17 7.37
C GLN A 74 -18.17 -10.26 6.30
N THR A 75 -18.15 -9.90 5.02
CA THR A 75 -18.19 -10.83 3.87
C THR A 75 -16.79 -11.26 3.42
N TYR A 76 -15.74 -10.76 4.07
CA TYR A 76 -14.36 -11.11 3.76
C TYR A 76 -14.04 -12.55 4.18
N ILE A 77 -13.79 -13.41 3.19
CA ILE A 77 -13.42 -14.81 3.42
C ILE A 77 -11.91 -14.90 3.67
N PHE A 78 -11.51 -15.36 4.85
CA PHE A 78 -10.10 -15.53 5.22
C PHE A 78 -9.51 -16.84 4.68
N ARG A 79 -8.31 -16.79 4.09
CA ARG A 79 -7.59 -17.96 3.57
C ARG A 79 -6.12 -17.95 4.00
N ILE A 80 -5.67 -19.02 4.66
CA ILE A 80 -4.31 -19.12 5.22
C ILE A 80 -3.20 -18.90 4.17
N TYR A 81 -3.31 -19.54 3.00
CA TYR A 81 -2.29 -19.45 1.95
C TYR A 81 -2.23 -18.05 1.35
N ARG A 82 -3.39 -17.41 1.14
CA ARG A 82 -3.47 -16.02 0.66
C ARG A 82 -2.85 -15.07 1.68
N GLY A 83 -3.17 -15.22 2.96
CA GLY A 83 -2.60 -14.40 4.03
C GLY A 83 -1.07 -14.52 4.11
N LYS A 84 -0.53 -15.75 4.03
CA LYS A 84 0.93 -15.98 4.00
C LYS A 84 1.58 -15.33 2.77
N ALA A 85 0.99 -15.50 1.59
CA ALA A 85 1.51 -14.90 0.37
C ALA A 85 1.53 -13.36 0.43
N ILE A 86 0.43 -12.74 0.88
CA ILE A 86 0.32 -11.28 1.07
C ILE A 86 1.35 -10.80 2.09
N TYR A 87 1.53 -11.53 3.19
CA TYR A 87 2.48 -11.15 4.24
C TYR A 87 3.93 -11.22 3.75
N ILE A 88 4.33 -12.30 3.06
CA ILE A 88 5.68 -12.45 2.50
C ILE A 88 5.94 -11.36 1.46
N PHE A 89 4.98 -11.13 0.55
CA PHE A 89 5.06 -10.04 -0.42
C PHE A 89 5.22 -8.69 0.29
N GLY A 90 4.43 -8.45 1.34
CA GLY A 90 4.52 -7.25 2.17
C GLY A 90 5.91 -7.05 2.78
N ILE A 91 6.56 -8.10 3.29
CA ILE A 91 7.92 -8.03 3.85
C ILE A 91 8.91 -7.62 2.76
N VAL A 92 8.94 -8.34 1.65
CA VAL A 92 9.88 -8.07 0.56
C VAL A 92 9.70 -6.65 0.04
N TYR A 93 8.45 -6.24 -0.17
CA TYR A 93 8.12 -4.92 -0.69
C TYR A 93 8.42 -3.80 0.31
N PHE A 94 8.16 -4.00 1.60
CA PHE A 94 8.50 -3.06 2.66
C PHE A 94 10.01 -2.87 2.76
N SER A 95 10.77 -3.96 2.83
CA SER A 95 12.23 -3.93 2.90
C SER A 95 12.82 -3.18 1.70
N MET A 96 12.37 -3.48 0.48
CA MET A 96 12.83 -2.77 -0.71
C MET A 96 12.49 -1.27 -0.66
N SER A 97 11.31 -0.91 -0.17
CA SER A 97 10.88 0.50 -0.07
C SER A 97 11.70 1.27 0.97
N VAL A 98 12.03 0.64 2.10
CA VAL A 98 12.90 1.22 3.13
C VAL A 98 14.33 1.35 2.64
N LEU A 99 14.89 0.32 1.99
CA LEU A 99 16.22 0.40 1.38
C LEU A 99 16.26 1.51 0.32
N ARG A 100 15.23 1.62 -0.51
CA ARG A 100 15.13 2.69 -1.51
C ARG A 100 15.12 4.07 -0.87
N LEU A 101 14.36 4.24 0.21
CA LEU A 101 14.34 5.50 0.96
C LEU A 101 15.70 5.82 1.60
N PHE A 102 16.36 4.82 2.19
CA PHE A 102 17.66 4.98 2.83
C PHE A 102 18.77 5.32 1.82
N PHE A 103 18.88 4.55 0.73
CA PHE A 103 19.90 4.78 -0.30
C PHE A 103 19.60 6.01 -1.16
N GLY A 104 18.34 6.25 -1.50
CA GLY A 104 17.90 7.42 -2.24
C GLY A 104 18.16 8.73 -1.52
N GLY A 105 17.87 8.78 -0.22
CA GLY A 105 18.05 9.99 0.59
C GLY A 105 19.48 10.26 1.02
N LEU A 106 20.37 9.25 1.05
CA LEU A 106 21.73 9.40 1.59
C LEU A 106 22.84 9.33 0.54
N PHE A 107 22.63 8.61 -0.57
CA PHE A 107 23.73 8.25 -1.48
C PHE A 107 23.42 8.46 -2.96
N LEU A 108 22.15 8.41 -3.37
CA LEU A 108 21.74 8.30 -4.78
C LEU A 108 20.58 9.23 -5.14
N GLU A 109 20.62 10.47 -4.66
CA GLU A 109 19.54 11.46 -4.84
C GLU A 109 19.24 11.75 -6.33
N GLU A 110 20.27 11.79 -7.19
CA GLU A 110 20.10 12.05 -8.62
C GLU A 110 19.66 10.82 -9.43
N HIS A 111 19.69 9.62 -8.85
CA HIS A 111 19.38 8.40 -9.61
C HIS A 111 17.86 8.24 -9.80
N PRO A 112 17.32 8.10 -11.03
CA PRO A 112 15.87 8.11 -11.29
C PRO A 112 15.07 7.08 -10.47
N PHE A 113 15.63 5.88 -10.30
CA PHE A 113 15.07 4.88 -9.40
C PHE A 113 15.28 5.21 -7.91
N TRP A 114 16.53 5.29 -7.42
CA TRP A 114 16.82 5.41 -5.99
C TRP A 114 16.40 6.76 -5.39
N GLY A 115 16.63 7.88 -6.09
CA GLY A 115 16.33 9.24 -5.63
C GLY A 115 14.85 9.62 -5.59
N ALA A 116 13.94 8.74 -6.01
CA ALA A 116 12.50 8.98 -5.96
C ALA A 116 11.95 8.79 -4.53
N THR A 117 12.26 9.76 -3.67
CA THR A 117 11.98 9.75 -2.23
C THR A 117 10.48 9.75 -1.93
N ILE A 118 9.70 10.60 -2.61
CA ILE A 118 8.25 10.70 -2.39
C ILE A 118 7.55 9.36 -2.70
N PRO A 119 7.73 8.74 -3.88
CA PRO A 119 7.19 7.40 -4.14
C PRO A 119 7.61 6.37 -3.08
N SER A 120 8.88 6.39 -2.66
CA SER A 120 9.41 5.43 -1.68
C SER A 120 8.68 5.51 -0.33
N ILE A 121 8.41 6.72 0.16
CA ILE A 121 7.62 6.93 1.39
C ILE A 121 6.21 6.31 1.24
N PHE A 122 5.52 6.56 0.13
CA PHE A 122 4.19 5.99 -0.09
C PHE A 122 4.22 4.47 -0.28
N HIS A 123 5.29 3.90 -0.82
CA HIS A 123 5.49 2.45 -0.88
C HIS A 123 5.70 1.83 0.51
N VAL A 124 6.29 2.54 1.47
CA VAL A 124 6.36 2.11 2.88
C VAL A 124 4.95 2.03 3.49
N PHE A 125 4.09 3.01 3.25
CA PHE A 125 2.69 2.96 3.73
C PHE A 125 1.89 1.85 3.03
N LEU A 126 2.03 1.70 1.71
CA LEU A 126 1.36 0.66 0.94
C LEU A 126 1.82 -0.76 1.35
N SER A 127 3.11 -0.95 1.56
CA SER A 127 3.65 -2.23 2.05
C SER A 127 3.20 -2.53 3.48
N SER A 128 3.09 -1.52 4.34
CA SER A 128 2.50 -1.66 5.68
C SER A 128 1.05 -2.15 5.61
N PHE A 129 0.27 -1.71 4.61
CA PHE A 129 -1.08 -2.23 4.37
C PHE A 129 -1.05 -3.74 4.09
N PHE A 130 -0.15 -4.20 3.22
CA PHE A 130 0.00 -5.63 2.91
C PHE A 130 0.43 -6.44 4.13
N LEU A 131 1.40 -5.95 4.92
CA LEU A 131 1.86 -6.62 6.14
C LEU A 131 0.72 -6.82 7.15
N ILE A 132 -0.04 -5.76 7.42
CA ILE A 132 -1.14 -5.80 8.39
C ILE A 132 -2.27 -6.69 7.89
N LEU A 133 -2.64 -6.58 6.62
CA LEU A 133 -3.66 -7.42 6.00
C LEU A 133 -3.26 -8.89 6.02
N GLY A 134 -2.03 -9.22 5.62
CA GLY A 134 -1.52 -10.60 5.58
C GLY A 134 -1.50 -11.23 6.97
N LEU A 135 -1.03 -10.50 7.98
CA LEU A 135 -1.03 -10.94 9.37
C LEU A 135 -2.46 -11.12 9.91
N TYR A 136 -3.36 -10.19 9.61
CA TYR A 136 -4.77 -10.27 9.99
C TYR A 136 -5.44 -11.49 9.36
N GLU A 137 -5.11 -11.78 8.10
CA GLU A 137 -5.66 -12.92 7.38
C GLU A 137 -5.17 -14.26 7.93
N VAL A 138 -3.86 -14.41 8.18
CA VAL A 138 -3.29 -15.62 8.78
C VAL A 138 -3.89 -15.89 10.16
N ARG A 139 -3.98 -14.86 11.01
CA ARG A 139 -4.52 -15.00 12.38
C ARG A 139 -5.98 -15.46 12.39
N ASN A 140 -6.82 -14.87 11.54
CA ASN A 140 -8.24 -15.26 11.47
C ASN A 140 -8.44 -16.62 10.79
N SER A 141 -7.64 -16.96 9.78
CA SER A 141 -7.72 -18.27 9.15
C SER A 141 -7.27 -19.40 10.08
N ASN A 142 -6.23 -19.20 10.89
CA ASN A 142 -5.80 -20.21 11.87
C ASN A 142 -6.89 -20.48 12.91
N LYS A 143 -7.53 -19.44 13.44
CA LYS A 143 -8.65 -19.60 14.37
C LYS A 143 -9.76 -20.45 13.75
N LEU A 144 -10.13 -20.21 12.49
CA LEU A 144 -11.17 -20.99 11.80
C LEU A 144 -10.80 -22.47 11.66
N ASN A 145 -9.52 -22.79 11.45
CA ASN A 145 -9.05 -24.17 11.35
C ASN A 145 -9.02 -24.87 12.71
N THR A 146 -8.70 -24.17 13.80
CA THR A 146 -8.69 -24.74 15.17
C THR A 146 -10.08 -25.17 15.63
N PHE A 147 -11.17 -24.51 15.18
CA PHE A 147 -12.54 -24.91 15.52
C PHE A 147 -13.10 -26.03 14.61
N LYS A 148 -12.34 -26.51 13.63
CA LYS A 148 -12.73 -27.59 12.72
C LYS A 148 -12.09 -28.94 13.09
N VAL A 149 -11.28 -28.99 14.15
CA VAL A 149 -10.71 -30.19 14.77
C VAL A 149 -11.51 -30.49 16.03
#